data_AF-A0A1V5TMR8-F1
#
_entry.id   AF-A0A1V5TMR8-F1
#
_cell.length_a   1.000
_cell.length_b   1.000
_cell.length_c   1.000
_cell.angle_alpha   90.00
_cell.angle_beta   90.00
_cell.angle_gamma   90.00
#
_symmetry.space_group_name_H-M   'P 1'
#
loop_
_entity.id
_entity.type
_entity.pdbx_description
1 polymer ?
#
loop_
_entity_poly.entity_id
_entity_poly.type
_entity_poly.pdbx_seq_one_letter_code
_entity_poly.pdbx_strand_id
1 'polypeptide(L)' 'MAKKIVKKGKKKHVNKPTSKKYAKYKIEGTKVTRLSKFCPRCGPGIFLMNSKGRLYCGKCHYTEFEGKKV' A
#
# COMPACT_ATOMS: atom_id res chain seq x y z
N MET A 1 -28.78 34.81 -20.90
CA MET A 1 -28.03 34.86 -19.63
C MET A 1 -26.85 33.89 -19.72
N ALA A 2 -25.66 34.39 -20.04
CA ALA A 2 -24.49 33.55 -20.32
C ALA A 2 -23.89 32.95 -19.03
N LYS A 3 -23.91 31.62 -18.92
CA LYS A 3 -23.33 30.87 -17.79
C LYS A 3 -21.80 30.98 -17.89
N LYS A 4 -21.18 31.83 -17.07
CA LYS A 4 -19.71 31.92 -16.96
C LYS A 4 -19.16 30.59 -16.44
N ILE A 5 -18.52 29.83 -17.32
CA ILE A 5 -17.75 28.64 -16.94
C ILE A 5 -16.48 29.13 -16.23
N VAL A 6 -16.48 29.10 -14.89
CA VAL A 6 -15.30 29.41 -14.09
C VAL A 6 -14.27 28.33 -14.35
N LYS A 7 -13.26 28.63 -15.17
CA LYS A 7 -12.12 27.74 -15.43
C LYS A 7 -11.35 27.55 -14.12
N LYS A 8 -11.65 26.47 -13.40
CA LYS A 8 -10.95 26.08 -12.17
C LYS A 8 -9.47 25.90 -12.55
N GLY A 9 -8.61 26.78 -12.03
CA GLY A 9 -7.18 26.80 -12.35
C GLY A 9 -6.49 25.45 -12.09
N LYS A 10 -5.31 25.26 -12.68
CA LYS A 10 -4.51 24.04 -12.53
C LYS A 10 -4.28 23.77 -11.03
N LYS A 11 -4.66 22.57 -10.56
CA LYS A 11 -4.45 22.16 -9.16
C LYS A 11 -2.95 22.22 -8.85
N LYS A 12 -2.59 22.80 -7.70
CA LYS A 12 -1.20 22.84 -7.23
C LYS A 12 -0.67 21.41 -7.08
N HIS A 13 0.56 21.16 -7.55
CA HIS A 13 1.22 19.87 -7.35
C HIS A 13 1.55 19.71 -5.87
N VAL A 14 1.14 18.58 -5.28
CA VAL A 14 1.45 18.23 -3.89
C VAL A 14 2.38 17.02 -3.92
N ASN A 15 3.54 17.14 -3.28
CA ASN A 15 4.48 16.02 -3.15
C ASN A 15 3.86 14.92 -2.29
N LYS A 16 3.88 13.69 -2.80
CA LYS A 16 3.43 12.52 -2.04
C LYS A 16 4.50 12.10 -1.04
N PRO A 17 4.15 11.79 0.22
CA PRO A 17 5.12 11.30 1.20
C PRO A 17 5.73 9.98 0.75
N THR A 18 7.01 9.79 1.06
CA THR A 18 7.75 8.57 0.76
C THR A 18 7.21 7.38 1.55
N SER A 19 7.27 6.18 0.96
CA SER A 19 6.76 4.96 1.60
C SER A 19 7.63 4.59 2.82
N LYS A 20 7.03 4.56 4.02
CA LYS A 20 7.69 4.14 5.27
C LYS A 20 7.87 2.62 5.35
N LYS A 21 8.67 2.04 4.45
CA LYS A 21 8.92 0.59 4.40
C LYS A 21 9.65 0.07 5.65
N TYR A 22 10.52 0.90 6.23
CA TYR A 22 11.29 0.58 7.43
C TYR A 22 10.41 0.22 8.64
N ALA A 23 9.21 0.80 8.75
CA ALA A 23 8.29 0.55 9.86
C ALA A 23 7.71 -0.88 9.87
N LYS A 24 7.92 -1.67 8.81
CA LYS A 24 7.45 -3.06 8.69
C LYS A 24 8.46 -4.10 9.19
N TYR A 25 9.60 -3.64 9.69
CA TYR A 25 10.60 -4.48 10.33
C TYR A 25 10.66 -4.15 11.82
N LYS A 26 10.61 -5.16 12.67
CA LYS A 26 10.90 -5.04 14.11
C LYS A 26 12.23 -5.71 14.39
N ILE A 27 12.94 -5.18 15.37
CA ILE A 27 14.19 -5.75 15.87
C ILE A 27 13.87 -6.30 17.25
N GLU A 28 13.88 -7.62 17.39
CA GLU A 28 13.72 -8.31 18.67
C GLU A 28 15.09 -8.87 19.05
N GLY A 29 15.84 -8.08 19.82
CA GLY A 29 17.21 -8.40 20.22
C GLY A 29 18.15 -8.49 19.02
N THR A 30 18.64 -9.71 18.72
CA THR A 30 19.57 -10.01 17.62
C THR A 30 18.87 -10.46 16.34
N LYS A 31 17.54 -10.62 16.34
CA LYS A 31 16.77 -11.12 15.19
C LYS A 31 15.84 -10.05 14.64
N VAL A 32 15.84 -9.90 13.32
CA VAL A 32 14.91 -9.02 12.59
C VAL A 32 13.61 -9.78 12.35
N THR A 33 12.54 -9.43 13.08
CA THR A 33 11.20 -9.98 12.90
C THR A 33 10.43 -9.18 11.85
N ARG A 34 9.77 -9.89 10.94
CA ARG A 34 9.03 -9.29 9.82
C ARG A 34 7.56 -9.14 10.21
N LEU A 35 7.04 -7.92 10.24
CA LEU A 35 5.67 -7.65 10.68
C LEU A 35 4.59 -7.95 9.64
N SER A 36 4.95 -8.10 8.37
CA SER A 36 4.00 -8.20 7.26
C SER A 36 4.42 -9.28 6.28
N LYS A 37 3.46 -10.03 5.74
CA LYS A 37 3.67 -11.04 4.70
C LYS A 37 4.24 -10.40 3.43
N PHE A 38 5.18 -11.10 2.79
CA PHE A 38 5.63 -10.75 1.44
C PHE A 38 4.68 -11.29 0.39
N CYS A 39 4.64 -10.63 -0.76
CA CYS A 39 3.88 -11.15 -1.89
C CYS A 39 4.58 -12.41 -2.45
N PRO A 40 3.88 -13.56 -2.54
CA PRO A 40 4.47 -14.80 -3.05
C PRO A 40 4.89 -14.69 -4.53
N ARG A 41 4.26 -13.79 -5.29
CA ARG A 41 4.55 -13.59 -6.72
C ARG A 41 5.69 -12.60 -6.98
N CYS A 42 5.85 -11.59 -6.13
CA CYS A 42 6.83 -10.53 -6.38
C CYS A 42 8.15 -10.69 -5.60
N GLY A 43 8.18 -11.60 -4.63
CA GLY A 43 9.39 -11.90 -3.88
C GLY A 43 9.67 -10.95 -2.70
N PRO A 44 10.85 -11.10 -2.08
CA PRO A 44 11.21 -10.41 -0.85
C PRO A 44 11.31 -8.88 -1.07
N GLY A 45 10.80 -8.12 -0.11
CA GLY A 45 10.82 -6.65 -0.15
C GLY A 45 9.52 -5.99 -0.64
N ILE A 46 8.57 -6.77 -1.19
CA ILE A 46 7.23 -6.30 -1.54
C ILE A 46 6.23 -6.81 -0.52
N PHE A 47 5.85 -5.92 0.38
CA PHE A 47 4.89 -6.21 1.43
C PHE A 47 3.45 -6.18 0.92
N LEU A 48 2.66 -7.13 1.39
CA LEU A 48 1.22 -7.09 1.24
C LEU A 48 0.64 -5.97 2.14
N MET A 49 -0.32 -5.23 1.60
CA MET A 49 -1.12 -4.27 2.35
C MET A 49 -2.18 -5.05 3.11
N ASN A 50 -2.07 -5.04 4.44
CA ASN A 50 -3.11 -5.56 5.29
C ASN A 50 -4.26 -4.54 5.39
N SER A 51 -5.42 -4.91 4.86
CA SER A 51 -6.67 -4.16 4.97
C SER A 51 -7.72 -5.09 5.58
N LYS A 52 -8.81 -4.54 6.13
CA LYS A 52 -9.86 -5.35 6.79
C LYS A 52 -10.40 -6.39 5.80
N GLY A 53 -10.03 -7.65 6.00
CA GLY A 53 -10.47 -8.79 5.20
C GLY A 53 -9.69 -9.08 3.91
N ARG A 54 -8.58 -8.38 3.63
CA ARG A 54 -7.73 -8.68 2.46
C ARG A 54 -6.27 -8.27 2.61
N LEU A 55 -5.39 -9.06 2.02
CA LEU A 55 -3.98 -8.76 1.79
C LEU A 55 -3.78 -8.42 0.33
N TYR A 56 -3.33 -7.20 0.02
CA TYR A 56 -3.21 -6.73 -1.36
C TYR A 56 -1.77 -6.36 -1.74
N CYS A 57 -1.31 -6.84 -2.89
CA CYS A 57 -0.05 -6.44 -3.49
C CYS A 57 -0.24 -5.28 -4.46
N GLY A 58 0.36 -4.11 -4.17
CA GLY A 58 0.31 -2.96 -5.08
C GLY A 58 1.16 -3.08 -6.36
N LYS A 59 2.00 -4.14 -6.50
CA LYS A 59 2.88 -4.33 -7.66
C LYS A 59 2.30 -5.29 -8.70
N CYS A 60 1.73 -6.43 -8.26
CA CYS A 60 1.18 -7.46 -9.15
C CYS A 60 -0.34 -7.63 -9.02
N HIS A 61 -1.00 -6.75 -8.25
CA HIS A 61 -2.45 -6.79 -7.98
C HIS A 61 -2.95 -8.08 -7.32
N TYR A 62 -2.06 -8.89 -6.75
CA TYR A 62 -2.43 -10.09 -6.02
C TYR A 62 -3.23 -9.75 -4.75
N THR A 63 -4.34 -10.44 -4.55
CA THR A 63 -5.21 -10.31 -3.39
C THR A 63 -5.41 -11.67 -2.71
N GLU A 64 -5.08 -11.78 -1.43
CA GLU A 64 -5.58 -12.85 -0.56
C GLU A 64 -6.73 -12.29 0.27
N PHE A 65 -7.81 -13.04 0.42
CA PHE A 65 -8.91 -12.66 1.30
C PHE A 65 -8.89 -13.57 2.52
N GLU A 66 -8.70 -13.02 3.71
CA GLU A 66 -8.61 -13.78 4.97
C GLU A 66 -9.97 -14.38 5.40
N GLY A 67 -11.04 -14.17 4.60
CA GLY A 67 -12.42 -14.56 4.91
C GLY A 67 -13.06 -15.59 3.98
N LYS A 68 -12.36 -16.18 3.01
CA LYS A 68 -12.91 -17.32 2.24
C LYS A 68 -12.21 -18.61 2.66
N LYS A 69 -12.78 -19.25 3.69
CA LYS A 69 -12.77 -20.71 3.79
C LYS A 69 -13.48 -21.24 2.54
N VAL A 70 -12.75 -21.90 1.67
CA VAL A 70 -13.29 -22.99 0.85
C VAL A 70 -12.83 -24.26 1.54
#